data_AF-A0A1I4T241-F1
#
_entry.id   AF-A0A1I4T241-F1
#
_cell.length_a   1.000
_cell.length_b   1.000
_cell.length_c   1.000
_cell.angle_alpha   90.00
_cell.angle_beta   90.00
_cell.angle_gamma   90.00
#
_symmetry.space_group_name_H-M   'P 1'
#
loop_
_entity.id
_entity.type
_entity.pdbx_description
1 polymer ?
#
loop_
_entity_poly.entity_id
_entity_poly.type
_entity_poly.pdbx_seq_one_letter_code
_entity_poly.pdbx_strand_id
1 'polypeptide(L)'
;MKKKYLLALLIQPFLFAQIGINKTNINANSVFETGATNQGILFPRIKTVQSLTDVSFLKTPTVPSGLTIYNEGTPTGTNSDIGSGFYYWENAKWNYIIDFKNITSRLTVNQLFSVTSSGNSPLNVSSFTTEAAQLPAISYQETPTDGKTWSLIPETTMDFTVTENTNYVQMFGSGNAQSASNNTITTGSQKSRTLTFNIGIFIKKSTETNYHLYSVGTFGTGEVSTCSIIPYITSSTLINLSPGTYSVALFAYGRKNYYTVGTTNTEYGANSNLTFGGHNAAGVSSNNGACNNTDKVNMRSNLNIVVTNIKN
;
A
#
# COMPACT_ATOMS: atom_id res chain seq x y z
N MET A 1 -4.72 -37.32 -74.19
CA MET A 1 -4.21 -36.48 -73.09
C MET A 1 -5.25 -36.30 -71.95
N LYS A 2 -5.82 -37.38 -71.40
CA LYS A 2 -6.94 -37.27 -70.41
C LYS A 2 -6.67 -37.85 -69.02
N LYS A 3 -5.47 -38.40 -68.74
CA LYS A 3 -5.14 -39.01 -67.43
C LYS A 3 -4.40 -38.08 -66.44
N LYS A 4 -3.88 -36.93 -66.87
CA LYS A 4 -3.09 -36.02 -66.00
C LYS A 4 -3.93 -35.08 -65.13
N TYR A 5 -5.22 -34.91 -65.43
CA TYR A 5 -6.11 -34.04 -64.66
C TYR A 5 -6.78 -34.73 -63.45
N LEU A 6 -6.76 -36.07 -63.39
CA LEU A 6 -7.38 -36.81 -62.29
C LEU A 6 -6.57 -36.71 -60.98
N LEU A 7 -5.23 -36.57 -61.08
CA LEU A 7 -4.35 -36.50 -59.91
C LEU A 7 -4.41 -35.14 -59.19
N ALA A 8 -4.75 -34.06 -59.92
CA ALA A 8 -4.93 -32.73 -59.34
C ALA A 8 -6.22 -32.59 -58.51
N LEU A 9 -7.19 -33.47 -58.72
CA LEU A 9 -8.47 -33.47 -57.98
C LEU A 9 -8.38 -34.25 -56.65
N LEU A 10 -7.40 -35.13 -56.50
CA LEU A 10 -7.16 -35.95 -55.30
C LEU A 10 -6.33 -35.24 -54.22
N ILE A 11 -5.83 -34.03 -54.51
CA ILE A 11 -5.11 -33.18 -53.56
C ILE A 11 -5.96 -31.92 -53.34
N GLN A 12 -7.16 -32.07 -52.78
CA GLN A 12 -7.83 -30.90 -52.21
C GLN A 12 -7.09 -30.51 -50.92
N PRO A 13 -6.51 -29.30 -50.81
CA PRO A 13 -6.00 -28.86 -49.53
C PRO A 13 -7.17 -28.76 -48.56
N PHE A 14 -7.04 -29.42 -47.41
CA PHE A 14 -7.90 -29.19 -46.25
C PHE A 14 -7.65 -27.74 -45.79
N LEU A 15 -8.36 -26.79 -46.40
CA LEU A 15 -8.33 -25.39 -45.98
C LEU A 15 -9.13 -25.28 -44.68
N PHE A 16 -8.41 -25.24 -43.55
CA PHE A 16 -8.99 -24.82 -42.29
C PHE A 16 -9.39 -23.34 -42.43
N ALA A 17 -10.69 -23.07 -42.45
CA ALA A 17 -11.21 -21.70 -42.43
C ALA A 17 -10.99 -21.13 -41.02
N GLN A 18 -9.84 -20.51 -40.79
CA GLN A 18 -9.61 -19.69 -39.61
C GLN A 18 -10.54 -18.48 -39.68
N ILE A 19 -11.34 -18.22 -38.64
CA ILE A 19 -12.34 -17.14 -38.66
C ILE A 19 -11.69 -15.85 -38.13
N GLY A 20 -11.17 -15.06 -39.06
CA GLY A 20 -10.76 -13.68 -38.83
C GLY A 20 -11.80 -12.74 -39.40
N ILE A 21 -12.33 -11.81 -38.60
CA ILE A 21 -13.19 -10.74 -39.12
C ILE A 21 -12.35 -9.47 -39.27
N ASN A 22 -12.26 -8.94 -40.48
CA ASN A 22 -11.38 -7.82 -40.84
C ASN A 22 -9.90 -8.05 -40.49
N LYS A 23 -9.47 -9.32 -40.49
CA LYS A 23 -8.08 -9.70 -40.20
C LYS A 23 -7.64 -10.85 -41.09
N THR A 24 -6.50 -10.69 -41.76
CA THR A 24 -5.95 -11.69 -42.69
C THR A 24 -4.86 -12.57 -42.08
N ASN A 25 -4.16 -12.06 -41.05
CA ASN A 25 -3.17 -12.81 -40.29
C ASN A 25 -3.69 -13.02 -38.86
N ILE A 26 -4.21 -14.22 -38.59
CA ILE A 26 -4.75 -14.58 -37.27
C ILE A 26 -3.61 -15.17 -36.42
N ASN A 27 -3.59 -14.83 -35.14
CA ASN A 27 -2.63 -15.43 -34.20
C ASN A 27 -2.81 -16.96 -34.17
N ALA A 28 -1.72 -17.73 -34.26
CA ALA A 28 -1.77 -19.19 -34.28
C ALA A 28 -2.43 -19.82 -33.03
N ASN A 29 -2.49 -19.08 -31.92
CA ASN A 29 -3.17 -19.48 -30.68
C ASN A 29 -4.62 -18.96 -30.57
N SER A 30 -5.17 -18.38 -31.63
CA SER A 30 -6.54 -17.85 -31.65
C SER A 30 -7.42 -18.61 -32.64
N VAL A 31 -8.58 -19.05 -32.15
CA VAL A 31 -9.63 -19.65 -32.99
C VAL A 31 -10.53 -18.57 -33.62
N PHE A 32 -10.58 -17.37 -33.02
CA PHE A 32 -11.36 -16.23 -33.49
C PHE A 32 -10.66 -14.91 -33.15
N GLU A 33 -10.36 -14.10 -34.16
CA GLU A 33 -9.73 -12.79 -33.97
C GLU A 33 -10.39 -11.74 -34.86
N THR A 34 -10.71 -10.57 -34.29
CA THR A 34 -11.23 -9.44 -35.05
C THR A 34 -10.19 -8.32 -35.12
N GLY A 35 -10.03 -7.70 -36.29
CA GLY A 35 -9.13 -6.56 -36.47
C GLY A 35 -9.87 -5.31 -36.94
N ALA A 36 -9.82 -4.23 -36.16
CA ALA A 36 -10.28 -2.91 -36.59
C ALA A 36 -9.61 -1.82 -35.74
N THR A 37 -9.40 -0.63 -36.30
CA THR A 37 -8.80 0.51 -35.57
C THR A 37 -9.83 1.37 -34.86
N ASN A 38 -11.08 1.37 -35.32
CA ASN A 38 -12.16 2.24 -34.84
C ASN A 38 -13.53 1.53 -34.76
N GLN A 39 -13.54 0.20 -34.73
CA GLN A 39 -14.76 -0.60 -34.58
C GLN A 39 -14.58 -1.58 -33.42
N GLY A 40 -15.66 -1.79 -32.65
CA GLY A 40 -15.71 -2.78 -31.58
C GLY A 40 -16.51 -4.02 -31.99
N ILE A 41 -16.58 -5.00 -31.08
CA ILE A 41 -17.46 -6.16 -31.22
C ILE A 41 -18.76 -5.87 -30.47
N LEU A 42 -19.89 -5.97 -31.17
CA LEU A 42 -21.20 -5.90 -30.54
C LEU A 42 -21.64 -7.31 -30.15
N PHE A 43 -21.59 -7.61 -28.85
CA PHE A 43 -22.14 -8.85 -28.30
C PHE A 43 -23.67 -8.84 -28.37
N PRO A 44 -24.34 -10.02 -28.33
CA PRO A 44 -25.78 -10.10 -28.25
C PRO A 44 -26.33 -9.25 -27.10
N ARG A 45 -27.23 -8.33 -27.45
CA ARG A 45 -27.90 -7.42 -26.50
C ARG A 45 -29.23 -7.99 -26.10
N ILE A 46 -29.40 -8.25 -24.82
CA ILE A 46 -30.60 -8.86 -24.25
C ILE A 46 -31.39 -7.77 -23.55
N LYS A 47 -32.59 -7.48 -24.07
CA LYS A 47 -33.46 -6.41 -23.56
C LYS A 47 -34.03 -6.68 -22.17
N THR A 48 -34.19 -7.95 -21.80
CA THR A 48 -34.85 -8.33 -20.55
C THR A 48 -34.25 -9.63 -20.03
N VAL A 49 -33.31 -9.51 -19.09
CA VAL A 49 -32.90 -10.61 -18.22
C VAL A 49 -33.59 -10.36 -16.88
N GLN A 50 -34.48 -11.25 -16.44
CA GLN A 50 -35.34 -11.02 -15.27
C GLN A 50 -34.67 -11.41 -13.94
N SER A 51 -33.66 -12.28 -13.98
CA SER A 51 -32.90 -12.72 -12.80
C SER A 51 -31.54 -13.30 -13.22
N LEU A 52 -30.62 -13.49 -12.27
CA LEU A 52 -29.32 -14.09 -12.57
C LEU A 52 -29.43 -15.54 -13.07
N THR A 53 -30.57 -16.20 -12.92
CA THR A 53 -30.81 -17.56 -13.43
C THR A 53 -31.73 -17.58 -14.67
N ASP A 54 -32.12 -16.42 -15.19
CA ASP A 54 -33.04 -16.34 -16.32
C ASP A 54 -32.36 -16.79 -17.62
N VAL A 55 -32.85 -17.90 -18.17
CA VAL A 55 -32.43 -18.45 -19.46
C VAL A 55 -33.58 -18.46 -20.48
N SER A 56 -34.71 -17.82 -20.15
CA SER A 56 -35.95 -17.88 -20.96
C SER A 56 -35.81 -17.27 -22.35
N PHE A 57 -34.87 -16.34 -22.51
CA PHE A 57 -34.57 -15.70 -23.79
C PHE A 57 -33.64 -16.55 -24.69
N LEU A 58 -33.06 -17.64 -24.16
CA LEU A 58 -32.18 -18.54 -24.92
C LEU A 58 -33.01 -19.60 -25.66
N LYS A 59 -32.49 -20.04 -26.81
CA LYS A 59 -33.15 -21.06 -27.64
C LYS A 59 -33.16 -22.45 -27.00
N THR A 60 -32.21 -22.74 -26.12
CA THR A 60 -32.03 -24.04 -25.47
C THR A 60 -31.76 -23.87 -23.98
N PRO A 61 -32.22 -24.80 -23.13
CA PRO A 61 -32.01 -24.73 -21.68
C PRO A 61 -30.57 -25.00 -21.26
N THR A 62 -29.81 -25.76 -22.08
CA THR A 62 -28.38 -25.98 -21.84
C THR A 62 -27.61 -24.75 -22.28
N VAL A 63 -27.04 -24.03 -21.31
CA VAL A 63 -26.24 -22.83 -21.55
C VAL A 63 -24.77 -23.17 -21.32
N PRO A 64 -23.89 -22.99 -22.33
CA PRO A 64 -22.47 -23.28 -22.18
C PRO A 64 -21.80 -22.29 -21.23
N SER A 65 -20.91 -22.78 -20.37
CA SER A 65 -20.07 -21.93 -19.52
C SER A 65 -19.22 -21.00 -20.40
N GLY A 66 -19.14 -19.73 -20.00
CA GLY A 66 -18.45 -18.67 -20.74
C GLY A 66 -19.30 -17.95 -21.79
N LEU A 67 -20.58 -18.33 -22.00
CA LEU A 67 -21.48 -17.57 -22.88
C LEU A 67 -21.58 -16.13 -22.39
N THR A 68 -21.21 -15.17 -23.24
CA THR A 68 -21.15 -13.74 -22.89
C THR A 68 -22.26 -12.94 -23.59
N ILE A 69 -22.92 -12.07 -22.84
CA ILE A 69 -24.01 -11.20 -23.31
C ILE A 69 -23.86 -9.78 -22.77
N TYR A 70 -24.56 -8.83 -23.38
CA TYR A 70 -24.80 -7.51 -22.81
C TYR A 70 -26.28 -7.37 -22.40
N ASN A 71 -26.55 -7.14 -21.11
CA ASN A 71 -27.89 -6.87 -20.61
C ASN A 71 -28.21 -5.37 -20.74
N GLU A 72 -29.31 -5.05 -21.40
CA GLU A 72 -29.82 -3.67 -21.54
C GLU A 72 -30.84 -3.31 -20.45
N GLY A 73 -31.29 -4.29 -19.65
CA GLY A 73 -32.32 -4.08 -18.63
C GLY A 73 -31.87 -3.20 -17.46
N THR A 74 -32.72 -2.25 -17.09
CA THR A 74 -32.63 -1.49 -15.84
C THR A 74 -33.24 -2.32 -14.71
N PRO A 75 -32.67 -2.35 -13.49
CA PRO A 75 -33.30 -3.05 -12.38
C PRO A 75 -34.71 -2.49 -12.17
N THR A 76 -35.73 -3.33 -12.26
CA THR A 76 -37.12 -2.95 -11.96
C THR A 76 -37.72 -3.97 -10.98
N GLY A 77 -38.22 -3.49 -9.84
CA GLY A 77 -38.83 -4.34 -8.81
C GLY A 77 -37.89 -4.79 -7.69
N THR A 78 -38.28 -5.86 -6.97
CA THR A 78 -37.64 -6.38 -5.73
C THR A 78 -36.35 -7.17 -5.95
N ASN A 79 -35.95 -7.45 -7.20
CA ASN A 79 -34.66 -8.07 -7.53
C ASN A 79 -33.67 -6.98 -7.99
N SER A 80 -32.94 -6.41 -7.04
CA SER A 80 -31.87 -5.43 -7.27
C SER A 80 -30.58 -6.02 -7.85
N ASP A 81 -30.51 -7.34 -7.99
CA ASP A 81 -29.26 -8.05 -8.29
C ASP A 81 -28.88 -8.04 -9.78
N ILE A 82 -29.75 -7.52 -10.66
CA ILE A 82 -29.52 -7.40 -12.10
C ILE A 82 -29.58 -5.94 -12.58
N GLY A 83 -28.57 -5.51 -13.32
CA GLY A 83 -28.49 -4.19 -13.97
C GLY A 83 -27.88 -4.27 -15.36
N SER A 84 -27.79 -3.13 -16.05
CA SER A 84 -27.19 -3.11 -17.39
C SER A 84 -25.69 -3.36 -17.33
N GLY A 85 -25.18 -4.17 -18.26
CA GLY A 85 -23.75 -4.45 -18.38
C GLY A 85 -23.44 -5.78 -19.04
N PHE A 86 -22.15 -6.14 -19.05
CA PHE A 86 -21.69 -7.42 -19.58
C PHE A 86 -21.81 -8.53 -18.55
N TYR A 87 -22.29 -9.69 -18.99
CA TYR A 87 -22.43 -10.90 -18.18
C TYR A 87 -21.84 -12.10 -18.90
N TYR A 88 -21.37 -13.07 -18.12
CA TYR A 88 -21.04 -14.40 -18.62
C TYR A 88 -21.78 -15.48 -17.83
N TRP A 89 -22.16 -16.56 -18.49
CA TRP A 89 -22.80 -17.70 -17.87
C TRP A 89 -21.76 -18.62 -17.22
N GLU A 90 -21.89 -18.89 -15.92
CA GLU A 90 -21.10 -19.89 -15.21
C GLU A 90 -21.82 -20.32 -13.93
N ASN A 91 -21.68 -21.59 -13.52
CA ASN A 91 -22.27 -22.12 -12.29
C ASN A 91 -23.80 -21.92 -12.21
N ALA A 92 -24.49 -22.15 -13.33
CA ALA A 92 -25.95 -22.03 -13.47
C ALA A 92 -26.51 -20.62 -13.21
N LYS A 93 -25.70 -19.58 -13.39
CA LYS A 93 -26.13 -18.18 -13.29
C LYS A 93 -25.32 -17.26 -14.19
N TRP A 94 -25.89 -16.08 -14.47
CA TRP A 94 -25.22 -14.94 -15.05
C TRP A 94 -24.35 -14.26 -14.00
N ASN A 95 -23.07 -14.06 -14.32
CA ASN A 95 -22.11 -13.36 -13.48
C ASN A 95 -21.70 -12.07 -14.19
N TYR A 96 -21.62 -10.97 -13.43
CA TYR A 96 -21.12 -9.70 -13.98
C TYR A 96 -19.66 -9.82 -14.38
N ILE A 97 -19.30 -9.24 -15.51
CA ILE A 97 -17.91 -8.93 -15.82
C ILE A 97 -17.56 -7.64 -15.10
N ILE A 98 -16.90 -7.76 -13.95
CA ILE A 98 -16.43 -6.62 -13.14
C ILE A 98 -14.90 -6.56 -13.20
N ASP A 99 -14.39 -5.37 -13.49
CA ASP A 99 -12.96 -5.06 -13.37
C ASP A 99 -12.78 -4.21 -12.11
N PHE A 100 -11.76 -4.51 -11.29
CA PHE A 100 -11.44 -3.74 -10.09
C PHE A 100 -11.28 -2.24 -10.40
N LYS A 101 -10.74 -1.89 -11.58
CA LYS A 101 -10.64 -0.50 -12.06
C LYS A 101 -12.00 0.11 -12.39
N ASN A 102 -12.96 -0.70 -12.83
CA ASN A 102 -14.35 -0.28 -13.06
C ASN A 102 -15.14 -0.17 -11.74
N ILE A 103 -14.84 -0.99 -10.73
CA ILE A 103 -15.46 -0.90 -9.39
C ILE A 103 -15.02 0.40 -8.70
N THR A 104 -13.71 0.66 -8.62
CA THR A 104 -13.19 1.87 -7.97
C THR A 104 -13.55 3.16 -8.71
N SER A 105 -13.91 3.08 -10.00
CA SER A 105 -14.40 4.25 -10.76
C SER A 105 -15.89 4.54 -10.58
N ARG A 106 -16.68 3.59 -10.06
CA ARG A 106 -18.15 3.71 -9.95
C ARG A 106 -18.70 3.71 -8.53
N LEU A 107 -17.90 3.28 -7.55
CA LEU A 107 -18.29 3.21 -6.14
C LEU A 107 -17.31 3.98 -5.26
N THR A 108 -17.81 4.49 -4.14
CA THR A 108 -16.96 4.92 -3.03
C THR A 108 -16.34 3.68 -2.38
N VAL A 109 -15.02 3.53 -2.50
CA VAL A 109 -14.27 2.37 -1.98
C VAL A 109 -13.29 2.84 -0.92
N ASN A 110 -13.25 2.13 0.22
CA ASN A 110 -12.20 2.25 1.23
C ASN A 110 -11.10 1.25 0.92
N GLN A 111 -9.92 1.73 0.56
CA GLN A 111 -8.75 0.89 0.27
C GLN A 111 -7.81 0.91 1.47
N LEU A 112 -7.61 -0.25 2.11
CA LEU A 112 -6.61 -0.43 3.16
C LEU A 112 -5.29 -0.89 2.53
N PHE A 113 -4.24 -0.13 2.78
CA PHE A 113 -2.87 -0.50 2.50
C PHE A 113 -2.13 -0.68 3.83
N SER A 114 -1.23 -1.65 3.90
CA SER A 114 -0.45 -1.92 5.10
C SER A 114 0.97 -2.35 4.74
N VAL A 115 1.95 -1.87 5.49
CA VAL A 115 3.33 -2.34 5.45
C VAL A 115 3.85 -2.54 6.87
N THR A 116 4.60 -3.61 7.06
CA THR A 116 5.21 -3.99 8.33
C THR A 116 6.69 -4.27 8.07
N SER A 117 7.58 -3.62 8.82
CA SER A 117 9.02 -3.88 8.72
C SER A 117 9.35 -5.33 9.08
N SER A 118 10.40 -5.89 8.49
CA SER A 118 10.78 -7.29 8.72
C SER A 118 11.31 -7.56 10.14
N GLY A 119 11.85 -6.53 10.81
CA GLY A 119 12.60 -6.68 12.06
C GLY A 119 14.10 -6.90 11.86
N ASN A 120 14.58 -7.02 10.60
CA ASN A 120 15.97 -7.38 10.29
C ASN A 120 16.87 -6.16 10.01
N SER A 121 16.26 -5.04 9.60
CA SER A 121 16.97 -3.83 9.19
C SER A 121 16.64 -2.69 10.17
N PRO A 122 17.09 -2.75 11.45
CA PRO A 122 16.74 -1.73 12.42
C PRO A 122 17.34 -0.37 12.04
N LEU A 123 16.54 0.70 12.17
CA LEU A 123 17.06 2.06 12.20
C LEU A 123 17.75 2.30 13.54
N ASN A 124 18.95 2.87 13.56
CA ASN A 124 19.58 3.38 14.78
C ASN A 124 19.55 4.91 14.77
N VAL A 125 18.93 5.51 15.79
CA VAL A 125 18.97 6.95 16.07
C VAL A 125 19.92 7.18 17.23
N SER A 126 21.05 7.83 16.95
CA SER A 126 22.08 8.08 17.96
C SER A 126 22.35 9.54 18.29
N SER A 127 21.86 10.46 17.46
CA SER A 127 21.93 11.90 17.65
C SER A 127 20.68 12.43 18.35
N PHE A 128 20.87 13.19 19.43
CA PHE A 128 19.80 13.81 20.21
C PHE A 128 20.12 15.29 20.43
N THR A 129 19.10 16.15 20.56
CA THR A 129 19.28 17.57 20.86
C THR A 129 19.65 17.77 22.34
N THR A 130 20.67 18.60 22.56
CA THR A 130 21.27 18.89 23.87
C THR A 130 20.63 20.10 24.57
N GLU A 131 19.65 20.74 23.93
CA GLU A 131 18.84 21.84 24.49
C GLU A 131 17.44 21.80 23.86
N ALA A 132 16.52 22.70 24.26
CA ALA A 132 15.19 22.86 23.68
C ALA A 132 15.26 23.29 22.20
N ALA A 133 15.69 22.39 21.32
CA ALA A 133 15.60 22.59 19.89
C ALA A 133 14.13 22.63 19.49
N GLN A 134 13.77 23.67 18.73
CA GLN A 134 12.53 23.69 17.95
C GLN A 134 12.49 22.40 17.10
N LEU A 135 11.29 21.81 16.95
CA LEU A 135 11.15 20.68 16.03
C LEU A 135 11.66 21.12 14.65
N PRO A 136 12.42 20.27 13.93
CA PRO A 136 12.86 20.58 12.59
C PRO A 136 11.66 20.92 11.69
N ALA A 137 11.90 21.77 10.68
CA ALA A 137 10.87 22.34 9.81
C ALA A 137 9.95 21.26 9.18
N ILE A 138 8.73 21.69 8.82
CA ILE A 138 7.58 20.87 8.35
C ILE A 138 7.87 20.13 7.01
N SER A 139 9.01 20.39 6.37
CA SER A 139 9.47 19.76 5.13
C SER A 139 10.79 19.01 5.35
N TYR A 140 10.89 17.77 4.87
CA TYR A 140 12.03 16.85 5.11
C TYR A 140 13.41 17.38 4.67
N GLN A 141 13.48 18.43 3.84
CA GLN A 141 14.74 19.01 3.35
C GLN A 141 14.80 20.55 3.39
N GLU A 142 14.27 21.19 4.43
CA GLU A 142 15.06 22.31 4.95
C GLU A 142 16.05 21.73 5.93
N THR A 143 17.35 21.91 5.68
CA THR A 143 18.41 21.62 6.64
C THR A 143 18.04 22.34 7.94
N PRO A 144 17.60 21.65 9.00
CA PRO A 144 17.34 22.31 10.25
C PRO A 144 18.69 22.86 10.72
N THR A 145 18.67 24.06 11.31
CA THR A 145 19.87 24.77 11.76
C THR A 145 20.73 23.98 12.78
N ASP A 146 20.25 22.81 13.23
CA ASP A 146 20.87 21.90 14.19
C ASP A 146 21.71 20.76 13.56
N GLY A 147 21.71 20.60 12.23
CA GLY A 147 22.43 19.53 11.52
C GLY A 147 21.88 18.11 11.69
N LYS A 148 20.65 17.94 12.21
CA LYS A 148 20.00 16.64 12.47
C LYS A 148 18.78 16.46 11.58
N THR A 149 18.57 15.25 11.08
CA THR A 149 17.51 14.96 10.13
C THR A 149 16.62 13.82 10.61
N TRP A 150 15.35 13.89 10.23
CA TRP A 150 14.45 12.74 10.28
C TRP A 150 15.09 11.57 9.55
N SER A 151 15.06 10.39 10.17
CA SER A 151 15.62 9.18 9.60
C SER A 151 14.49 8.21 9.23
N LEU A 152 14.48 7.75 7.98
CA LEU A 152 13.50 6.79 7.49
C LEU A 152 13.59 5.51 8.33
N ILE A 153 12.45 5.03 8.85
CA ILE A 153 12.36 3.69 9.41
C ILE A 153 12.32 2.71 8.24
N PRO A 154 13.32 1.82 8.07
CA PRO A 154 13.41 0.94 6.92
C PRO A 154 12.15 0.11 6.72
N GLU A 155 11.84 -0.15 5.45
CA GLU A 155 10.73 -1.03 5.06
C GLU A 155 9.34 -0.52 5.50
N THR A 156 9.21 0.77 5.83
CA THR A 156 7.91 1.41 6.13
C THR A 156 7.37 2.27 4.97
N THR A 157 8.06 2.29 3.84
CA THR A 157 7.61 3.04 2.65
C THR A 157 6.57 2.27 1.87
N MET A 158 5.50 2.93 1.47
CA MET A 158 4.44 2.37 0.63
C MET A 158 3.84 3.42 -0.29
N ASP A 159 3.34 2.97 -1.45
CA ASP A 159 2.71 3.84 -2.43
C ASP A 159 1.18 3.72 -2.38
N PHE A 160 0.48 4.84 -2.61
CA PHE A 160 -0.97 4.90 -2.75
C PHE A 160 -1.38 5.92 -3.80
N THR A 161 -2.63 5.84 -4.26
CA THR A 161 -3.18 6.76 -5.26
C THR A 161 -4.50 7.35 -4.78
N VAL A 162 -4.65 8.65 -5.00
CA VAL A 162 -5.91 9.37 -4.85
C VAL A 162 -6.45 9.68 -6.23
N THR A 163 -7.69 9.28 -6.51
CA THR A 163 -8.32 9.46 -7.82
C THR A 163 -9.35 10.57 -7.83
N GLU A 164 -9.97 10.87 -6.69
CA GLU A 164 -11.06 11.84 -6.58
C GLU A 164 -10.66 13.09 -5.81
N ASN A 165 -11.23 14.25 -6.17
CA ASN A 165 -11.02 15.50 -5.44
C ASN A 165 -11.64 15.48 -4.03
N THR A 166 -12.71 14.70 -3.84
CA THR A 166 -13.31 14.46 -2.52
C THR A 166 -12.80 13.12 -2.01
N ASN A 167 -11.97 13.15 -0.97
CA ASN A 167 -11.35 11.96 -0.43
C ASN A 167 -10.97 12.12 1.05
N TYR A 168 -10.79 10.98 1.70
CA TYR A 168 -10.19 10.89 3.02
C TYR A 168 -8.97 9.99 2.95
N VAL A 169 -7.86 10.42 3.54
CA VAL A 169 -6.65 9.59 3.71
C VAL A 169 -6.35 9.50 5.20
N GLN A 170 -6.67 8.36 5.81
CA GLN A 170 -6.38 8.09 7.21
C GLN A 170 -5.10 7.28 7.30
N MET A 171 -4.16 7.70 8.14
CA MET A 171 -2.85 7.07 8.29
C MET A 171 -2.59 6.75 9.74
N PHE A 172 -1.94 5.60 9.97
CA PHE A 172 -1.63 5.10 11.29
C PHE A 172 -0.25 4.43 11.30
N GLY A 173 0.69 5.02 12.04
CA GLY A 173 2.01 4.49 12.30
C GLY A 173 2.12 3.95 13.71
N SER A 174 2.68 2.77 13.89
CA SER A 174 2.92 2.18 15.22
C SER A 174 4.16 1.30 15.24
N GLY A 175 4.63 0.97 16.44
CA GLY A 175 5.75 0.07 16.65
C GLY A 175 6.36 0.26 18.02
N ASN A 176 7.58 -0.26 18.16
CA ASN A 176 8.35 -0.16 19.39
C ASN A 176 9.72 0.45 19.11
N ALA A 177 10.14 1.35 19.99
CA ALA A 177 11.52 1.81 20.07
C ALA A 177 12.23 1.04 21.19
N GLN A 178 13.47 0.62 20.98
CA GLN A 178 14.26 -0.06 22.01
C GLN A 178 15.49 0.78 22.36
N SER A 179 15.69 1.01 23.65
CA SER A 179 16.93 1.60 24.17
C SER A 179 18.06 0.58 24.10
N ALA A 180 19.29 1.02 23.91
CA ALA A 180 20.42 0.10 23.90
C ALA A 180 20.81 -0.37 25.31
N SER A 181 21.62 -1.43 25.38
CA SER A 181 22.05 -2.03 26.66
C SER A 181 23.00 -1.14 27.47
N ASN A 182 23.67 -0.17 26.85
CA ASN A 182 24.51 0.81 27.53
C ASN A 182 23.76 2.11 27.85
N ASN A 183 22.43 2.13 27.66
CA ASN A 183 21.66 3.35 27.83
C ASN A 183 21.39 3.74 29.30
N THR A 184 22.07 3.12 30.26
CA THR A 184 22.14 3.54 31.67
C THR A 184 23.48 4.17 31.99
N ILE A 185 23.48 5.29 32.72
CA ILE A 185 24.68 5.83 33.37
C ILE A 185 24.58 5.44 34.83
N THR A 186 25.45 4.55 35.32
CA THR A 186 25.47 4.16 36.73
C THR A 186 26.88 4.35 37.28
N THR A 187 27.19 5.58 37.72
CA THR A 187 28.44 5.84 38.45
C THR A 187 28.17 6.96 39.47
N GLY A 188 28.14 6.60 40.77
CA GLY A 188 27.82 7.51 41.89
C GLY A 188 26.32 7.71 42.16
N SER A 189 25.99 8.48 43.22
CA SER A 189 24.65 8.64 43.80
C SER A 189 23.58 9.10 42.80
N GLN A 190 22.82 8.12 42.29
CA GLN A 190 21.60 8.19 41.47
C GLN A 190 21.75 8.99 40.16
N LYS A 191 21.73 8.26 39.02
CA LYS A 191 21.65 8.83 37.67
C LYS A 191 20.59 8.11 36.83
N SER A 192 19.44 8.76 36.63
CA SER A 192 18.38 8.30 35.69
C SER A 192 18.55 9.00 34.35
N ARG A 193 18.39 8.28 33.24
CA ARG A 193 18.42 8.87 31.88
C ARG A 193 17.00 8.94 31.32
N THR A 194 16.67 10.03 30.65
CA THR A 194 15.44 10.21 29.88
C THR A 194 15.79 10.35 28.41
N LEU A 195 15.18 9.50 27.58
CA LEU A 195 15.25 9.61 26.12
C LEU A 195 13.86 9.93 25.59
N THR A 196 13.79 10.97 24.75
CA THR A 196 12.58 11.32 24.01
C THR A 196 12.87 11.33 22.52
N PHE A 197 11.89 10.94 21.73
CA PHE A 197 11.97 10.87 20.29
C PHE A 197 10.63 11.25 19.66
N ASN A 198 10.67 11.55 18.38
CA ASN A 198 9.51 11.80 17.56
C ASN A 198 9.35 10.73 16.49
N ILE A 199 8.10 10.40 16.17
CA ILE A 199 7.74 9.60 15.00
C ILE A 199 6.88 10.47 14.11
N GLY A 200 7.28 10.58 12.85
CA GLY A 200 6.60 11.39 11.86
C GLY A 200 6.00 10.51 10.76
N ILE A 201 4.78 10.84 10.32
CA ILE A 201 4.23 10.32 9.08
C ILE A 201 4.51 11.36 8.00
N PHE A 202 5.22 10.95 6.97
CA PHE A 202 5.57 11.80 5.85
C PHE A 202 4.98 11.28 4.56
N ILE A 203 4.49 12.18 3.70
CA ILE A 203 4.03 11.87 2.35
C ILE A 203 4.85 12.66 1.33
N LYS A 204 5.13 12.05 0.19
CA LYS A 204 5.75 12.65 -0.98
C LYS A 204 4.85 12.41 -2.19
N LYS A 205 4.43 13.46 -2.89
CA LYS A 205 3.77 13.28 -4.19
C LYS A 205 4.78 12.77 -5.21
N SER A 206 4.37 11.93 -6.15
CA SER A 206 5.28 11.39 -7.17
C SER A 206 5.97 12.46 -8.04
N THR A 207 5.39 13.65 -8.12
CA THR A 207 5.93 14.83 -8.81
C THR A 207 6.91 15.65 -7.97
N GLU A 208 7.04 15.32 -6.68
CA GLU A 208 7.90 16.02 -5.72
C GLU A 208 9.16 15.20 -5.44
N THR A 209 10.23 15.90 -5.12
CA THR A 209 11.50 15.27 -4.71
C THR A 209 11.48 14.85 -3.24
N ASN A 210 10.74 15.61 -2.41
CA ASN A 210 10.86 15.57 -0.96
C ASN A 210 9.60 15.06 -0.27
N TYR A 211 9.82 14.44 0.88
CA TYR A 211 8.77 14.11 1.83
C TYR A 211 8.32 15.35 2.62
N HIS A 212 7.02 15.45 2.89
CA HIS A 212 6.42 16.51 3.70
C HIS A 212 5.78 15.89 4.94
N LEU A 213 5.89 16.58 6.08
CA LEU A 213 5.41 16.08 7.37
C LEU A 213 3.90 16.31 7.51
N TYR A 214 3.15 15.25 7.83
CA TYR A 214 1.69 15.31 8.01
C TYR A 214 1.20 14.88 9.39
N SER A 215 2.06 14.24 10.19
CA SER A 215 1.78 13.91 11.59
C SER A 215 3.07 13.79 12.39
N VAL A 216 3.03 14.19 13.66
CA VAL A 216 4.11 13.95 14.62
C VAL A 216 3.54 13.40 15.92
N GLY A 217 4.03 12.25 16.36
CA GLY A 217 3.94 11.80 17.75
C GLY A 217 5.24 12.10 18.50
N THR A 218 5.14 12.43 19.79
CA THR A 218 6.29 12.54 20.71
C THR A 218 6.19 11.44 21.75
N PHE A 219 7.30 10.72 21.98
CA PHE A 219 7.36 9.60 22.92
C PHE A 219 8.65 9.68 23.74
N GLY A 220 8.69 8.97 24.86
CA GLY A 220 9.88 8.86 25.70
C GLY A 220 9.57 8.20 27.03
N THR A 221 10.60 7.97 27.83
CA THR A 221 10.49 7.39 29.17
C THR A 221 11.30 8.21 30.16
N GLY A 222 10.73 8.47 31.35
CA GLY A 222 11.41 9.25 32.41
C GLY A 222 12.66 8.56 32.97
N GLU A 223 12.67 7.23 33.02
CA GLU A 223 13.83 6.44 33.45
C GLU A 223 14.04 5.30 32.46
N VAL A 224 15.08 5.38 31.62
CA VAL A 224 15.40 4.29 30.70
C VAL A 224 16.25 3.27 31.44
N SER A 225 15.70 2.07 31.65
CA SER A 225 16.52 0.89 31.93
C SER A 225 17.25 0.45 30.67
N THR A 226 18.26 -0.40 30.83
CA THR A 226 18.90 -1.04 29.68
C THR A 226 17.86 -1.83 28.90
N CYS A 227 17.90 -1.74 27.57
CA CYS A 227 16.99 -2.50 26.72
C CYS A 227 15.48 -2.23 26.93
N SER A 228 15.10 -1.08 27.51
CA SER A 228 13.69 -0.70 27.63
C SER A 228 13.01 -0.62 26.26
N ILE A 229 11.73 -0.98 26.25
CA ILE A 229 10.86 -0.92 25.07
C ILE A 229 9.86 0.21 25.27
N ILE A 230 9.75 1.08 24.28
CA ILE A 230 8.89 2.26 24.30
C ILE A 230 7.93 2.12 23.11
N PRO A 231 6.65 1.76 23.34
CA PRO A 231 5.67 1.70 22.28
C PRO A 231 5.37 3.11 21.76
N TYR A 232 5.16 3.21 20.46
CA TYR A 232 4.77 4.46 19.82
C TYR A 232 3.59 4.26 18.87
N ILE A 233 2.82 5.33 18.71
CA ILE A 233 1.61 5.38 17.90
C ILE A 233 1.38 6.81 17.43
N THR A 234 1.28 7.01 16.12
CA THR A 234 0.98 8.30 15.50
C THR A 234 -0.06 8.12 14.41
N SER A 235 -0.96 9.07 14.26
CA SER A 235 -2.03 9.00 13.28
C SER A 235 -2.29 10.37 12.66
N SER A 236 -2.85 10.40 11.46
CA SER A 236 -3.33 11.63 10.82
C SER A 236 -4.44 11.32 9.83
N THR A 237 -5.29 12.32 9.60
CA THR A 237 -6.39 12.26 8.63
C THR A 237 -6.26 13.46 7.72
N LEU A 238 -6.12 13.21 6.42
CA LEU A 238 -6.16 14.24 5.38
C LEU A 238 -7.52 14.21 4.70
N ILE A 239 -8.01 15.40 4.37
CA ILE A 239 -9.27 15.60 3.68
C ILE A 239 -8.96 16.30 2.37
N ASN A 240 -9.51 15.80 1.27
CA ASN A 240 -9.36 16.38 -0.08
C ASN A 240 -7.89 16.52 -0.50
N LEU A 241 -7.09 15.48 -0.27
CA LEU A 241 -5.74 15.42 -0.83
C LEU A 241 -5.85 15.48 -2.35
N SER A 242 -5.04 16.30 -3.03
CA SER A 242 -5.17 16.44 -4.49
C SER A 242 -5.01 15.08 -5.20
N PRO A 243 -5.72 14.81 -6.31
CA PRO A 243 -5.50 13.57 -7.05
C PRO A 243 -4.04 13.40 -7.50
N GLY A 244 -3.57 12.16 -7.50
CA GLY A 244 -2.20 11.79 -7.84
C GLY A 244 -1.70 10.53 -7.15
N THR A 245 -0.46 10.18 -7.45
CA THR A 245 0.27 9.08 -6.82
C THR A 245 1.19 9.63 -5.74
N TYR A 246 1.27 8.92 -4.63
CA TYR A 246 1.99 9.34 -3.43
C TYR A 246 2.78 8.17 -2.85
N SER A 247 3.92 8.47 -2.25
CA SER A 247 4.64 7.58 -1.35
C SER A 247 4.51 8.11 0.07
N VAL A 248 4.37 7.23 1.05
CA VAL A 248 4.31 7.57 2.47
C VAL A 248 5.27 6.69 3.25
N ALA A 249 5.83 7.22 4.33
CA ALA A 249 6.71 6.44 5.20
C ALA A 249 6.73 6.98 6.63
N LEU A 250 7.24 6.15 7.55
CA LEU A 250 7.53 6.56 8.92
C LEU A 250 8.97 7.01 9.05
N PHE A 251 9.16 8.11 9.77
CA PHE A 251 10.48 8.62 10.11
C PHE A 251 10.61 8.77 11.62
N ALA A 252 11.81 8.57 12.15
CA ALA A 252 12.15 8.83 13.54
C ALA A 252 13.09 10.02 13.67
N TYR A 253 12.97 10.76 14.77
CA TYR A 253 13.87 11.86 15.12
C TYR A 253 14.20 11.80 16.61
N GLY A 254 15.49 11.78 16.94
CA GLY A 254 15.96 11.82 18.33
C GLY A 254 15.75 13.22 18.90
N ARG A 255 14.85 13.35 19.89
CA ARG A 255 14.48 14.64 20.46
C ARG A 255 15.46 15.00 21.58
N LYS A 256 15.13 14.74 22.84
CA LYS A 256 16.01 15.07 23.98
C LYS A 256 16.66 13.82 24.58
N ASN A 257 17.91 13.96 25.00
CA ASN A 257 18.64 13.01 25.84
C ASN A 257 19.20 13.76 27.05
N TYR A 258 18.65 13.53 28.23
CA TYR A 258 19.11 14.17 29.47
C TYR A 258 19.15 13.17 30.61
N TYR A 259 19.92 13.48 31.65
CA TYR A 259 20.07 12.66 32.84
C TYR A 259 20.08 13.52 34.10
N THR A 260 19.51 12.99 35.18
CA THR A 260 19.52 13.66 36.48
C THR A 260 20.76 13.23 37.24
N VAL A 261 21.47 14.17 37.85
CA VAL A 261 22.60 13.93 38.76
C VAL A 261 22.20 14.39 40.16
N GLY A 262 22.06 13.44 41.10
CA GLY A 262 21.50 13.74 42.42
C GLY A 262 20.00 14.03 42.37
N THR A 263 19.49 14.99 43.16
CA THR A 263 18.06 15.33 43.23
C THR A 263 17.64 16.57 42.42
N THR A 264 18.58 17.37 41.91
CA THR A 264 18.26 18.69 41.33
C THR A 264 18.96 19.01 40.01
N ASN A 265 20.06 18.35 39.66
CA ASN A 265 20.86 18.76 38.49
C ASN A 265 20.45 17.94 37.25
N THR A 266 20.12 18.60 36.15
CA THR A 266 19.84 17.97 34.85
C THR A 266 20.98 18.26 33.89
N GLU A 267 21.60 17.22 33.37
CA GLU A 267 22.67 17.29 32.38
C GLU A 267 22.18 16.70 31.04
N TYR A 268 22.70 17.19 29.92
CA TYR A 268 22.29 16.75 28.58
C TYR A 268 23.39 15.93 27.92
N GLY A 269 23.01 14.79 27.33
CA GLY A 269 23.93 13.92 26.61
C GLY A 269 23.79 14.10 25.10
N ALA A 270 24.90 14.24 24.37
CA ALA A 270 24.87 14.32 22.92
C ALA A 270 24.60 12.96 22.23
N ASN A 271 24.99 11.85 22.88
CA ASN A 271 25.00 10.51 22.29
C ASN A 271 24.15 9.53 23.12
N SER A 272 23.25 8.82 22.46
CA SER A 272 22.49 7.66 22.97
C SER A 272 22.17 6.73 21.81
N ASN A 273 21.43 5.65 21.99
CA ASN A 273 20.98 4.82 20.86
C ASN A 273 19.53 4.36 21.06
N LEU A 274 18.65 4.68 20.11
CA LEU A 274 17.33 4.08 19.99
C LEU A 274 17.24 3.29 18.69
N THR A 275 16.68 2.09 18.74
CA THR A 275 16.42 1.30 17.54
C THR A 275 14.94 1.17 17.24
N PHE A 276 14.59 1.24 15.95
CA PHE A 276 13.23 1.16 15.43
C PHE A 276 13.15 0.14 14.29
N GLY A 277 11.98 -0.50 14.12
CA GLY A 277 11.74 -1.43 13.01
C GLY A 277 12.49 -2.76 13.09
N GLY A 278 13.21 -3.01 14.19
CA GLY A 278 13.97 -4.20 14.53
C GLY A 278 14.68 -4.06 15.88
N HIS A 279 15.22 -5.16 16.42
CA HIS A 279 15.98 -5.12 17.67
C HIS A 279 17.37 -4.51 17.44
N ASN A 280 17.98 -4.02 18.52
CA ASN A 280 19.37 -3.58 18.49
C ASN A 280 20.30 -4.79 18.30
N ALA A 281 21.02 -4.86 17.18
CA ALA A 281 21.95 -5.94 16.87
C ALA A 281 23.36 -5.62 17.40
N ALA A 282 24.02 -6.60 18.04
CA ALA A 282 25.43 -6.48 18.40
C ALA A 282 26.28 -6.27 17.14
N GLY A 283 27.04 -5.17 17.07
CA GLY A 283 27.97 -4.93 15.95
C GLY A 283 28.15 -3.47 15.52
N VAL A 284 27.36 -2.52 16.01
CA VAL A 284 27.59 -1.09 15.76
C VAL A 284 28.46 -0.53 16.90
N SER A 285 29.78 -0.55 16.69
CA SER A 285 30.87 0.01 17.53
C SER A 285 30.80 -0.22 19.06
N SER A 286 31.57 -1.22 19.49
CA SER A 286 32.37 -1.40 20.74
C SER A 286 31.87 -1.01 22.14
N ASN A 287 30.70 -0.42 22.35
CA ASN A 287 30.15 -0.18 23.70
C ASN A 287 28.65 -0.47 23.82
N ASN A 288 28.01 -1.01 22.78
CA ASN A 288 26.55 -1.18 22.68
C ASN A 288 26.18 -2.67 22.59
N GLY A 289 25.99 -3.36 23.71
CA GLY A 289 25.59 -4.77 23.71
C GLY A 289 24.20 -4.99 23.07
N ALA A 290 23.98 -6.18 22.48
CA ALA A 290 22.69 -6.56 21.93
C ALA A 290 21.60 -6.60 23.01
N CYS A 291 20.41 -6.13 22.65
CA CYS A 291 19.21 -6.30 23.47
C CYS A 291 18.38 -7.45 22.91
N ASN A 292 18.40 -8.59 23.59
CA ASN A 292 17.67 -9.82 23.22
C ASN A 292 16.44 -10.06 24.09
N ASN A 293 16.00 -9.05 24.85
CA ASN A 293 14.83 -9.12 25.74
C ASN A 293 13.48 -9.07 24.99
N THR A 294 13.51 -9.04 23.66
CA THR A 294 12.34 -9.06 22.80
C THR A 294 12.69 -9.71 21.47
N ASP A 295 11.69 -10.30 20.83
CA ASP A 295 11.85 -10.88 19.51
C ASP A 295 11.80 -9.81 18.39
N LYS A 296 12.22 -10.22 17.20
CA LYS A 296 12.17 -9.38 16.00
C LYS A 296 10.76 -8.93 15.63
N VAL A 297 9.74 -9.73 15.95
CA VAL A 297 8.35 -9.51 15.54
C VAL A 297 7.73 -8.36 16.34
N ASN A 298 7.99 -8.31 17.63
CA ASN A 298 7.54 -7.26 18.54
C ASN A 298 8.23 -5.92 18.26
N MET A 299 9.42 -5.93 17.66
CA MET A 299 10.17 -4.71 17.31
C MET A 299 9.80 -4.13 15.94
N ARG A 300 8.83 -4.72 15.23
CA ARG A 300 8.43 -4.25 13.90
C ARG A 300 7.69 -2.93 13.98
N SER A 301 7.86 -2.15 12.92
CA SER A 301 7.12 -0.91 12.68
C SER A 301 6.04 -1.17 11.65
N ASN A 302 4.83 -0.71 11.93
CA ASN A 302 3.67 -0.87 11.05
C ASN A 302 3.19 0.50 10.58
N LEU A 303 2.92 0.63 9.29
CA LEU A 303 2.23 1.77 8.70
C LEU A 303 0.99 1.25 7.97
N ASN A 304 -0.18 1.75 8.37
CA ASN A 304 -1.46 1.45 7.75
C ASN A 304 -2.05 2.74 7.17
N ILE A 305 -2.70 2.61 6.02
CA ILE A 305 -3.39 3.72 5.36
C ILE A 305 -4.74 3.25 4.86
N VAL A 306 -5.78 4.03 5.13
CA VAL A 306 -7.07 3.90 4.48
C VAL A 306 -7.26 5.08 3.54
N VAL A 307 -7.42 4.79 2.25
CA VAL A 307 -7.76 5.79 1.23
C VAL A 307 -9.22 5.59 0.84
N THR A 308 -10.03 6.61 1.07
CA THR A 308 -11.44 6.66 0.69
C THR A 308 -11.60 7.68 -0.43
N ASN A 309 -11.86 7.21 -1.65
CA ASN A 309 -12.19 8.08 -2.77
C ASN A 309 -13.72 8.18 -2.88
N ILE A 310 -14.28 9.37 -2.66
CA ILE A 310 -15.73 9.58 -2.70
C ILE A 310 -16.14 9.95 -4.12
N LYS A 311 -17.02 9.15 -4.70
CA LYS A 311 -17.68 9.45 -5.97
C LYS A 311 -18.90 10.33 -5.70
N ASN A 312 -18.97 11.45 -6.42
CA ASN A 312 -20.16 12.31 -6.49
C ASN A 312 -21.04 11.91 -7.66
#